data_AF-A0A0M9YTF1-F1
#
_entry.id   AF-A0A0M9YTF1-F1
#
_cell.length_a   1.000
_cell.length_b   1.000
_cell.length_c   1.000
_cell.angle_alpha   90.00
_cell.angle_beta   90.00
_cell.angle_gamma   90.00
#
_symmetry.space_group_name_H-M   'P 1'
#
loop_
_entity.id
_entity.type
_entity.pdbx_description
1 polymer ?
#
loop_
_entity_poly.entity_id
_entity_poly.type
_entity_poly.pdbx_seq_one_letter_code
_entity_poly.pdbx_strand_id
1 'polypeptide(L)'
;MGSVLVWVVRLCALVGWVATAVACTWLLGVAPTPHPWNGPLVWGAVAAGCAVVRALALWALRVPAAVTWWRRRRRGRDRVSLSKERYSDRRDRRDRRYRRYRWYQWSRRGDWGDWGDWEDAHELSFRGYEIWTKLRTAAVWLLVAFSSGAFFVALLTGSDAGGRAETLRDAGAEVSAATVVEEPAAVRADVDDEDVVQGYSSRLVVSVAGGPERLTVKGAYTSEKPREGTEVDVLWARSATRLGGYVHEGKDLPTIAAGRWKAFPDSELGGAMLFAFILLAVVFGGVLTPVFTLIADADDLQELAWSPPAQTIRAALAAAVYLGWRPLLLGEQPQVVELLFAGGGFFLVFLVYVFTSVRSLG
;
A
#
# COMPACT_ATOMS: atom_id res chain seq x y z
N MET A 1 -17.29 29.52 -3.43
CA MET A 1 -16.94 28.22 -4.08
C MET A 1 -15.52 27.77 -3.78
N GLY A 2 -14.49 28.63 -3.92
CA GLY A 2 -13.09 28.25 -3.65
C GLY A 2 -12.84 27.71 -2.23
N SER A 3 -13.40 28.33 -1.20
CA SER A 3 -13.28 27.86 0.20
C SER A 3 -13.82 26.44 0.42
N VAL A 4 -14.97 26.12 -0.17
CA VAL A 4 -15.60 24.78 -0.08
C VAL A 4 -14.71 23.72 -0.72
N LEU A 5 -14.18 23.98 -1.92
CA LEU A 5 -13.29 23.05 -2.61
C LEU A 5 -11.97 22.82 -1.84
N VAL A 6 -11.42 23.86 -1.22
CA VAL A 6 -10.23 23.75 -0.36
C VAL A 6 -10.51 22.84 0.85
N TRP A 7 -11.68 22.99 1.49
CA TRP A 7 -12.09 22.10 2.58
C TRP A 7 -12.28 20.66 2.11
N VAL A 8 -12.86 20.44 0.92
CA VAL A 8 -12.98 19.10 0.31
C VAL A 8 -11.61 18.46 0.12
N VAL A 9 -10.63 19.18 -0.45
CA VAL A 9 -9.25 18.69 -0.61
C VAL A 9 -8.64 18.27 0.72
N ARG A 10 -8.82 19.07 1.78
CA ARG A 10 -8.29 18.80 3.12
C ARG A 10 -8.99 17.61 3.79
N LEU A 11 -10.31 17.53 3.71
CA LEU A 11 -11.09 16.42 4.27
C LEU A 11 -10.79 15.11 3.55
N CYS A 12 -10.74 15.10 2.21
CA CYS A 12 -10.34 13.92 1.46
C CYS A 12 -8.91 13.48 1.78
N ALA A 13 -7.99 14.42 2.03
CA ALA A 13 -6.65 14.07 2.50
C ALA A 13 -6.72 13.35 3.86
N LEU A 14 -7.40 13.93 4.84
CA LEU A 14 -7.51 13.38 6.19
C LEU A 14 -8.19 12.00 6.18
N VAL A 15 -9.35 11.89 5.56
CA VAL A 15 -10.12 10.64 5.47
C VAL A 15 -9.33 9.57 4.72
N GLY A 16 -8.65 9.95 3.64
CA GLY A 16 -7.78 9.03 2.90
C GLY A 16 -6.68 8.45 3.78
N TRP A 17 -5.99 9.29 4.56
CA TRP A 17 -4.93 8.84 5.47
C TRP A 17 -5.45 7.93 6.59
N VAL A 18 -6.57 8.29 7.21
CA VAL A 18 -7.21 7.46 8.24
C VAL A 18 -7.63 6.12 7.67
N ALA A 19 -8.25 6.11 6.49
CA ALA A 19 -8.68 4.88 5.81
C ALA A 19 -7.49 3.97 5.48
N THR A 20 -6.37 4.53 4.99
CA THR A 20 -5.14 3.76 4.74
C THR A 20 -4.58 3.18 6.05
N ALA A 21 -4.47 3.99 7.11
CA ALA A 21 -3.98 3.50 8.40
C ALA A 21 -4.83 2.36 8.95
N VAL A 22 -6.16 2.50 8.90
CA VAL A 22 -7.10 1.45 9.31
C VAL A 22 -6.89 0.20 8.46
N ALA A 23 -6.90 0.32 7.12
CA ALA A 23 -6.67 -0.81 6.22
C ALA A 23 -5.35 -1.56 6.55
N CYS A 24 -4.26 -0.83 6.80
CA CYS A 24 -2.98 -1.41 7.17
C CYS A 24 -3.02 -2.10 8.55
N THR A 25 -3.72 -1.56 9.55
CA THR A 25 -3.89 -2.24 10.84
C THR A 25 -4.66 -3.56 10.72
N TRP A 26 -5.68 -3.61 9.85
CA TRP A 26 -6.38 -4.85 9.54
C TRP A 26 -5.46 -5.85 8.84
N LEU A 27 -4.65 -5.39 7.88
CA LEU A 27 -3.61 -6.17 7.22
C LEU A 27 -2.44 -6.56 8.14
N LEU A 28 -2.40 -6.10 9.40
CA LEU A 28 -1.47 -6.60 10.42
C LEU A 28 -2.15 -7.51 11.45
N GLY A 29 -3.45 -7.80 11.26
CA GLY A 29 -4.09 -8.91 11.97
C GLY A 29 -4.46 -8.52 13.38
N VAL A 30 -4.48 -7.21 13.63
CA VAL A 30 -4.97 -6.60 14.86
C VAL A 30 -6.45 -6.93 15.08
N ALA A 31 -7.19 -7.21 13.98
CA ALA A 31 -8.55 -7.71 14.04
C ALA A 31 -8.71 -8.96 13.16
N PRO A 32 -9.08 -10.12 13.75
CA PRO A 32 -9.29 -11.34 12.99
C PRO A 32 -10.50 -11.15 12.07
N THR A 33 -10.28 -11.15 10.76
CA THR A 33 -11.37 -11.18 9.77
C THR A 33 -11.32 -12.49 9.00
N PRO A 34 -12.41 -13.27 9.01
CA PRO A 34 -12.53 -14.40 8.10
C PRO A 34 -12.50 -13.87 6.65
N HIS A 35 -11.96 -14.67 5.73
CA HIS A 35 -12.09 -14.35 4.31
C HIS A 35 -13.57 -14.36 3.89
N PRO A 36 -13.98 -13.48 2.96
CA PRO A 36 -13.21 -12.40 2.34
C PRO A 36 -12.92 -11.24 3.31
N TRP A 37 -11.76 -10.59 3.17
CA TRP A 37 -11.31 -9.48 4.02
C TRP A 37 -12.04 -8.17 3.71
N ASN A 38 -13.33 -8.13 4.04
CA ASN A 38 -14.22 -7.01 3.75
C ASN A 38 -13.76 -5.69 4.40
N GLY A 39 -13.12 -5.76 5.58
CA GLY A 39 -12.57 -4.60 6.28
C GLY A 39 -11.52 -3.86 5.45
N PRO A 40 -10.34 -4.46 5.19
CA PRO A 40 -9.32 -3.90 4.31
C PRO A 40 -9.86 -3.45 2.95
N LEU A 41 -10.78 -4.21 2.36
CA LEU A 41 -11.34 -3.91 1.05
C LEU A 41 -12.15 -2.61 1.06
N VAL A 42 -13.06 -2.43 2.02
CA VAL A 42 -13.85 -1.21 2.16
C VAL A 42 -12.96 -0.01 2.45
N TRP A 43 -12.02 -0.14 3.39
CA TRP A 43 -11.13 0.96 3.75
C TRP A 43 -10.13 1.32 2.64
N GLY A 44 -9.64 0.33 1.89
CA GLY A 44 -8.83 0.54 0.69
C GLY A 44 -9.61 1.29 -0.40
N ALA A 45 -10.88 0.93 -0.63
CA ALA A 45 -11.75 1.63 -1.57
C ALA A 45 -11.99 3.09 -1.16
N VAL A 46 -12.24 3.34 0.13
CA VAL A 46 -12.40 4.70 0.68
C VAL A 46 -11.12 5.52 0.49
N ALA A 47 -9.95 4.94 0.77
CA ALA A 47 -8.67 5.61 0.58
C ALA A 47 -8.42 5.98 -0.90
N ALA A 48 -8.63 5.03 -1.81
CA ALA A 48 -8.48 5.25 -3.25
C ALA A 48 -9.49 6.30 -3.77
N GLY A 49 -10.75 6.20 -3.36
CA GLY A 49 -11.80 7.16 -3.70
C GLY A 49 -11.47 8.58 -3.23
N CYS A 50 -10.98 8.73 -1.99
CA CYS A 50 -10.54 10.02 -1.45
C CYS A 50 -9.38 10.62 -2.26
N ALA A 51 -8.43 9.81 -2.70
CA ALA A 51 -7.32 10.26 -3.54
C ALA A 51 -7.82 10.80 -4.89
N VAL A 52 -8.76 10.09 -5.53
CA VAL A 52 -9.37 10.52 -6.80
C VAL A 52 -10.17 11.81 -6.63
N VAL A 53 -11.06 11.88 -5.63
CA VAL A 53 -11.86 13.08 -5.35
C VAL A 53 -10.96 14.29 -5.09
N ARG A 54 -9.86 14.10 -4.34
CA ARG A 54 -8.88 15.15 -4.09
C ARG A 54 -8.22 15.65 -5.38
N ALA A 55 -7.78 14.75 -6.26
CA ALA A 55 -7.19 15.13 -7.53
C ALA A 55 -8.17 15.93 -8.39
N LEU A 56 -9.43 15.48 -8.49
CA LEU A 56 -10.49 16.17 -9.23
C LEU A 56 -10.80 17.56 -8.65
N ALA A 57 -10.87 17.68 -7.31
CA ALA A 57 -11.10 18.96 -6.65
C ALA A 57 -9.98 19.96 -6.92
N LEU A 58 -8.72 19.52 -6.97
CA LEU A 58 -7.57 20.36 -7.31
C LEU A 58 -7.60 20.80 -8.79
N TRP A 59 -8.03 19.94 -9.70
CA TRP A 59 -8.27 20.33 -11.09
C TRP A 59 -9.42 21.33 -11.23
N ALA A 60 -10.51 21.14 -10.49
CA ALA A 60 -11.64 22.07 -10.44
C ALA A 60 -11.23 23.45 -9.91
N LEU A 61 -10.29 23.52 -8.96
CA LEU A 61 -9.68 24.77 -8.50
C LEU A 61 -8.80 25.43 -9.58
N ARG A 62 -8.12 24.65 -10.42
CA ARG A 62 -7.21 25.13 -11.47
C ARG A 62 -7.93 25.74 -12.67
N VAL A 63 -9.06 25.18 -13.10
CA VAL A 63 -9.76 25.60 -14.33
C VAL A 63 -10.18 27.08 -14.30
N PRO A 64 -10.79 27.62 -13.21
CA PRO A 64 -11.15 29.03 -13.13
C PRO A 64 -9.94 29.97 -13.20
N ALA A 65 -8.82 29.62 -12.55
CA ALA A 65 -7.58 30.41 -12.58
C ALA A 65 -6.97 30.49 -13.97
N ALA A 66 -6.93 29.36 -14.70
CA ALA A 66 -6.42 29.33 -16.07
C ALA A 66 -7.28 30.20 -17.01
N VAL A 67 -8.60 30.21 -16.81
CA VAL A 67 -9.55 31.01 -17.61
C VAL A 67 -9.44 32.50 -17.29
N THR A 68 -9.31 32.89 -16.01
CA THR A 68 -9.15 34.31 -15.62
C THR A 68 -7.82 34.88 -16.10
N TRP A 69 -6.74 34.10 -16.02
CA TRP A 69 -5.44 34.46 -16.59
C TRP A 69 -5.52 34.66 -18.10
N TRP A 70 -6.14 33.71 -18.83
CA TRP A 70 -6.33 33.83 -20.28
C TRP A 70 -7.13 35.10 -20.65
N ARG A 71 -8.14 35.45 -19.86
CA ARG A 71 -8.92 36.69 -20.03
C ARG A 71 -8.09 37.95 -19.76
N ARG A 72 -7.26 37.99 -18.70
CA ARG A 72 -6.35 39.12 -18.42
C ARG A 72 -5.30 39.28 -19.53
N ARG A 73 -4.72 38.17 -20.01
CA ARG A 73 -3.70 38.19 -21.07
C ARG A 73 -4.25 38.68 -22.41
N ARG A 74 -5.50 38.35 -22.76
CA ARG A 74 -6.17 38.95 -23.94
C ARG A 74 -6.34 40.46 -23.78
N ARG A 75 -6.83 40.93 -22.63
CA ARG A 75 -7.02 42.37 -22.36
C ARG A 75 -5.72 43.19 -22.36
N GLY A 76 -4.60 42.60 -21.96
CA GLY A 76 -3.29 43.26 -21.97
C GLY A 76 -2.64 43.37 -23.36
N ARG A 77 -3.09 42.57 -24.35
CA ARG A 77 -2.56 42.63 -25.73
C ARG A 77 -3.20 43.72 -26.57
N ASP A 78 -4.38 44.21 -26.19
CA ASP A 78 -5.14 45.20 -26.96
C ASP A 78 -4.78 46.66 -26.61
N ARG A 79 -3.82 46.90 -25.70
CA ARG A 79 -3.30 48.24 -25.38
C ARG A 79 -1.80 48.37 -25.68
N VAL A 80 -1.41 48.09 -26.91
CA VAL A 80 -0.15 48.63 -27.44
C VAL A 80 -0.51 49.92 -28.18
N SER A 81 -0.49 51.05 -27.45
CA SER A 81 -0.61 52.36 -28.09
C SER A 81 0.57 52.55 -29.04
N LEU A 82 0.28 52.60 -30.33
CA LEU A 82 1.22 52.93 -31.41
C LEU A 82 1.62 54.42 -31.39
N SER A 83 1.96 54.98 -30.22
CA SER A 83 2.65 56.27 -30.15
C SER A 83 4.15 56.03 -30.32
N LYS A 84 4.56 55.96 -31.59
CA LYS A 84 5.94 55.79 -32.03
C LYS A 84 6.70 57.09 -31.80
N GLU A 85 7.06 57.37 -30.55
CA GLU A 85 7.86 58.55 -30.24
C GLU A 85 9.35 58.22 -30.36
N ARG A 86 9.97 58.87 -31.35
CA ARG A 86 11.40 58.83 -31.67
C ARG A 86 12.21 59.36 -30.48
N TYR A 87 12.63 58.50 -29.55
CA TYR A 87 13.74 58.84 -28.66
C TYR A 87 14.54 57.61 -28.21
N SER A 88 15.85 57.70 -28.40
CA SER A 88 16.93 56.98 -27.70
C SER A 88 17.45 55.64 -28.26
N ASP A 89 18.16 55.77 -29.38
CA ASP A 89 19.14 54.83 -29.97
C ASP A 89 20.39 54.53 -29.08
N ARG A 90 20.35 54.85 -27.77
CA ARG A 90 21.45 54.57 -26.82
C ARG A 90 21.07 53.61 -25.67
N ARG A 91 19.79 53.24 -25.53
CA ARG A 91 19.33 52.35 -24.46
C ARG A 91 19.32 50.86 -24.82
N ASP A 92 19.55 50.53 -26.10
CA ASP A 92 19.33 49.19 -26.66
C ASP A 92 20.36 48.13 -26.20
N ARG A 93 21.54 48.54 -25.72
CA ARG A 93 22.55 47.58 -25.20
C ARG A 93 22.32 47.13 -23.75
N ARG A 94 21.71 47.97 -22.89
CA ARG A 94 21.36 47.56 -21.51
C ARG A 94 20.10 46.69 -21.47
N ASP A 95 19.17 46.93 -22.39
CA ASP A 95 17.90 46.20 -22.43
C ASP A 95 18.05 44.75 -22.93
N ARG A 96 19.07 44.45 -23.74
CA ARG A 96 19.40 43.06 -24.13
C ARG A 96 19.89 42.21 -22.96
N ARG A 97 20.63 42.78 -21.99
CA ARG A 97 21.03 42.05 -20.76
C ARG A 97 19.83 41.81 -19.85
N TYR A 98 18.95 42.81 -19.69
CA TYR A 98 17.73 42.66 -18.91
C TYR A 98 16.75 41.66 -19.55
N ARG A 99 16.61 41.67 -20.88
CA ARG A 99 15.81 40.68 -21.62
C ARG A 99 16.39 39.28 -21.53
N ARG A 100 17.72 39.11 -21.52
CA ARG A 100 18.35 37.79 -21.38
C ARG A 100 18.18 37.23 -19.96
N TYR A 101 18.29 38.05 -18.92
CA TYR A 101 17.97 37.65 -17.54
C TYR A 101 16.48 37.35 -17.35
N ARG A 102 15.60 38.20 -17.91
CA ARG A 102 14.15 37.99 -17.87
C ARG A 102 13.74 36.75 -18.66
N TRP A 103 14.39 36.45 -19.78
CA TRP A 103 14.13 35.24 -20.57
C TRP A 103 14.62 33.98 -19.85
N TYR A 104 15.77 34.02 -19.15
CA TYR A 104 16.22 32.92 -18.29
C TYR A 104 15.26 32.68 -17.10
N GLN A 105 14.72 33.75 -16.50
CA GLN A 105 13.66 33.64 -15.49
C GLN A 105 12.32 33.16 -16.10
N TRP A 106 12.04 33.52 -17.36
CA TRP A 106 10.79 33.18 -18.04
C TRP A 106 10.78 31.75 -18.61
N SER A 107 11.93 31.22 -19.05
CA SER A 107 12.09 29.83 -19.47
C SER A 107 12.10 28.88 -18.28
N ARG A 108 12.56 29.32 -17.09
CA ARG A 108 12.29 28.63 -15.81
C ARG A 108 10.82 28.76 -15.35
N ARG A 109 10.09 29.81 -15.76
CA ARG A 109 8.64 30.03 -15.52
C ARG A 109 7.73 29.45 -16.60
N GLY A 110 8.26 28.79 -17.61
CA GLY A 110 7.47 28.20 -18.70
C GLY A 110 6.68 26.96 -18.31
N ASP A 111 6.89 26.44 -17.09
CA ASP A 111 6.37 25.16 -16.66
C ASP A 111 5.83 25.33 -15.23
N TRP A 112 4.51 25.22 -15.07
CA TRP A 112 3.76 25.17 -13.79
C TRP A 112 3.72 26.42 -12.87
N GLY A 113 4.67 27.36 -12.91
CA GLY A 113 4.91 28.34 -11.83
C GLY A 113 4.08 29.63 -11.71
N ASP A 114 2.85 29.73 -12.24
CA ASP A 114 1.97 30.91 -11.97
C ASP A 114 1.01 30.63 -10.79
N TRP A 115 1.55 30.07 -9.70
CA TRP A 115 0.84 29.83 -8.43
C TRP A 115 1.05 30.94 -7.39
N GLY A 116 1.96 31.91 -7.64
CA GLY A 116 2.25 32.98 -6.68
C GLY A 116 1.03 33.85 -6.32
N ASP A 117 0.08 34.04 -7.24
CA ASP A 117 -1.16 34.80 -6.98
C ASP A 117 -2.14 34.03 -6.04
N TRP A 118 -1.91 32.73 -5.80
CA TRP A 118 -2.66 31.90 -4.84
C TRP A 118 -1.94 31.78 -3.48
N GLU A 119 -0.63 31.98 -3.43
CA GLU A 119 0.13 32.10 -2.18
C GLU A 119 -0.29 33.35 -1.41
N ASP A 120 -0.56 34.45 -2.11
CA ASP A 120 -1.12 35.68 -1.53
C ASP A 120 -2.55 35.47 -0.98
N ALA A 121 -3.31 34.49 -1.49
CA ALA A 121 -4.63 34.13 -0.96
C ALA A 121 -4.54 33.19 0.27
N HIS A 122 -3.35 32.68 0.58
CA HIS A 122 -3.04 31.88 1.76
C HIS A 122 -1.99 32.58 2.63
N GLU A 123 -2.31 33.80 3.09
CA GLU A 123 -1.87 34.38 4.37
C GLU A 123 -2.29 33.50 5.58
N LEU A 124 -1.93 32.21 5.53
CA LEU A 124 -1.90 31.28 6.66
C LEU A 124 -0.44 30.93 6.95
N SER A 125 0.48 31.89 6.76
CA SER A 125 1.81 31.89 7.35
C SER A 125 1.70 32.09 8.86
N PHE A 126 0.93 31.22 9.52
CA PHE A 126 0.99 31.11 10.96
C PHE A 126 2.42 30.71 11.32
N ARG A 127 2.93 31.35 12.37
CA ARG A 127 4.26 31.07 12.93
C ARG A 127 4.40 29.55 13.12
N GLY A 128 5.32 28.91 12.38
CA GLY A 128 5.53 27.46 12.42
C GLY A 128 4.97 26.64 11.25
N TYR A 129 4.52 27.26 10.16
CA TYR A 129 4.08 26.53 8.95
C TYR A 129 5.14 25.55 8.42
N GLU A 130 6.42 25.93 8.48
CA GLU A 130 7.54 25.08 8.06
C GLU A 130 7.60 23.77 8.87
N ILE A 131 7.52 23.88 10.20
CA ILE A 131 7.50 22.74 11.12
C ILE A 131 6.28 21.87 10.84
N TRP A 132 5.12 22.48 10.60
CA TRP A 132 3.89 21.75 10.30
C TRP A 132 3.96 20.98 8.98
N THR A 133 4.49 21.60 7.93
CA THR A 133 4.67 20.97 6.62
C THR A 133 5.67 19.82 6.70
N LYS A 134 6.76 19.98 7.45
CA LYS A 134 7.74 18.91 7.71
C LYS A 134 7.13 17.76 8.54
N LEU A 135 6.38 18.07 9.60
CA LEU A 135 5.69 17.07 10.43
C LEU A 135 4.64 16.28 9.63
N ARG A 136 3.83 16.97 8.82
CA ARG A 136 2.86 16.33 7.93
C ARG A 136 3.57 15.40 6.95
N THR A 137 4.65 15.85 6.34
CA THR A 137 5.42 15.05 5.38
C THR A 137 6.04 13.84 6.08
N ALA A 138 6.49 14.00 7.33
CA ALA A 138 7.01 12.90 8.14
C ALA A 138 5.94 11.86 8.45
N ALA A 139 4.74 12.30 8.85
CA ALA A 139 3.61 11.41 9.08
C ALA A 139 3.23 10.62 7.82
N VAL A 140 3.28 11.27 6.65
CA VAL A 140 3.06 10.60 5.35
C VAL A 140 4.09 9.54 5.08
N TRP A 141 5.38 9.83 5.29
CA TRP A 141 6.45 8.85 5.08
C TRP A 141 6.41 7.68 6.06
N LEU A 142 6.09 7.94 7.32
CA LEU A 142 5.85 6.88 8.31
C LEU A 142 4.71 5.97 7.87
N LEU A 143 3.60 6.54 7.37
CA LEU A 143 2.49 5.72 6.89
C LEU A 143 2.84 4.96 5.62
N VAL A 144 3.59 5.57 4.69
CA VAL A 144 4.09 4.87 3.50
C VAL A 144 4.96 3.69 3.93
N ALA A 145 5.94 3.90 4.82
CA ALA A 145 6.79 2.84 5.35
C ALA A 145 6.00 1.71 6.03
N PHE A 146 5.02 2.08 6.86
CA PHE A 146 4.13 1.12 7.51
C PHE A 146 3.29 0.33 6.50
N SER A 147 2.73 1.02 5.49
CA SER A 147 1.95 0.40 4.41
C SER A 147 2.82 -0.54 3.57
N SER A 148 4.07 -0.15 3.30
CA SER A 148 5.07 -0.97 2.61
C SER A 148 5.40 -2.25 3.39
N GLY A 149 5.60 -2.12 4.70
CA GLY A 149 5.83 -3.27 5.57
C GLY A 149 4.63 -4.22 5.56
N ALA A 150 3.42 -3.69 5.77
CA ALA A 150 2.19 -4.49 5.75
C ALA A 150 1.97 -5.17 4.38
N PHE A 151 2.28 -4.46 3.28
CA PHE A 151 2.27 -5.00 1.92
C PHE A 151 3.18 -6.22 1.79
N PHE A 152 4.42 -6.12 2.27
CA PHE A 152 5.39 -7.19 2.13
C PHE A 152 5.00 -8.43 2.94
N VAL A 153 4.48 -8.24 4.14
CA VAL A 153 3.98 -9.33 5.00
C VAL A 153 2.79 -10.03 4.35
N ALA A 154 1.81 -9.28 3.84
CA ALA A 154 0.64 -9.88 3.19
C ALA A 154 0.99 -10.56 1.85
N LEU A 155 1.99 -10.06 1.11
CA LEU A 155 2.49 -10.75 -0.10
C LEU A 155 3.16 -12.08 0.23
N LEU A 156 3.99 -12.12 1.29
CA LEU A 156 4.70 -13.33 1.71
C LEU A 156 3.79 -14.36 2.39
N THR A 157 2.73 -13.93 3.08
CA THR A 157 1.73 -14.83 3.68
C THR A 157 0.69 -15.31 2.66
N GLY A 158 0.41 -14.51 1.63
CA GLY A 158 -0.60 -14.82 0.62
C GLY A 158 -0.27 -16.01 -0.29
N SER A 159 0.99 -16.46 -0.35
CA SER A 159 1.36 -17.64 -1.16
C SER A 159 0.82 -18.97 -0.61
N ASP A 160 0.36 -18.99 0.65
CA ASP A 160 -0.32 -20.14 1.26
C ASP A 160 -1.87 -20.08 1.10
N ALA A 161 -2.41 -18.97 0.56
CA ALA A 161 -3.83 -18.80 0.30
C ALA A 161 -4.26 -19.64 -0.92
N GLY A 162 -5.24 -20.52 -0.73
CA GLY A 162 -5.69 -21.53 -1.69
C GLY A 162 -5.34 -22.98 -1.28
N GLY A 163 -4.67 -23.16 -0.15
CA GLY A 163 -4.35 -24.48 0.38
C GLY A 163 -5.58 -25.29 0.80
N ARG A 164 -5.42 -26.63 0.87
CA ARG A 164 -6.46 -27.57 1.33
C ARG A 164 -7.07 -27.20 2.69
N ALA A 165 -6.28 -26.55 3.55
CA ALA A 165 -6.72 -26.08 4.85
C ALA A 165 -7.78 -24.98 4.78
N GLU A 166 -7.71 -24.08 3.79
CA GLU A 166 -8.72 -23.02 3.60
C GLU A 166 -10.03 -23.56 3.04
N THR A 167 -9.96 -24.49 2.08
CA THR A 167 -11.19 -25.15 1.57
C THR A 167 -11.89 -25.96 2.66
N LEU A 168 -11.13 -26.57 3.57
CA LEU A 168 -11.67 -27.21 4.77
C LEU A 168 -12.28 -26.18 5.74
N ARG A 169 -11.57 -25.07 6.01
CA ARG A 169 -12.09 -23.98 6.85
C ARG A 169 -13.40 -23.41 6.33
N ASP A 170 -13.48 -23.12 5.03
CA ASP A 170 -14.67 -22.54 4.40
C ASP A 170 -15.85 -23.52 4.39
N ALA A 171 -15.59 -24.83 4.48
CA ALA A 171 -16.60 -25.86 4.73
C ALA A 171 -17.03 -25.97 6.21
N GLY A 172 -16.48 -25.15 7.10
CA GLY A 172 -16.74 -25.20 8.55
C GLY A 172 -15.91 -26.27 9.25
N ALA A 173 -14.62 -26.37 8.93
CA ALA A 173 -13.76 -27.33 9.58
C ALA A 173 -13.54 -27.05 11.06
N GLU A 174 -13.47 -28.12 11.83
CA GLU A 174 -13.15 -28.14 13.24
C GLU A 174 -11.85 -28.94 13.43
N VAL A 175 -11.14 -28.65 14.52
CA VAL A 175 -9.99 -29.45 14.94
C VAL A 175 -10.50 -30.55 15.86
N SER A 176 -10.07 -31.77 15.59
CA SER A 176 -10.40 -32.92 16.43
C SER A 176 -9.19 -33.83 16.55
N ALA A 177 -9.06 -34.48 17.71
CA ALA A 177 -8.10 -35.55 17.88
C ALA A 177 -8.50 -36.74 16.98
N ALA A 178 -7.53 -37.28 16.26
CA ALA A 178 -7.72 -38.42 15.39
C ALA A 178 -6.59 -39.43 15.58
N THR A 179 -6.90 -40.71 15.42
CA THR A 179 -5.93 -41.79 15.55
C THR A 179 -5.62 -42.37 14.18
N VAL A 180 -4.33 -42.57 13.88
CA VAL A 180 -3.90 -43.23 12.64
C VAL A 180 -4.34 -44.69 12.66
N VAL A 181 -5.12 -45.12 11.66
CA VAL A 181 -5.76 -46.45 11.62
C VAL A 181 -4.96 -47.44 10.77
N GLU A 182 -4.12 -46.95 9.87
CA GLU A 182 -3.33 -47.78 8.96
C GLU A 182 -1.88 -47.32 8.97
N GLU A 183 -0.95 -48.27 8.87
CA GLU A 183 0.47 -47.95 8.71
C GLU A 183 0.70 -47.18 7.39
N PRO A 184 1.34 -46.00 7.42
CA PRO A 184 1.49 -45.19 6.23
C PRO A 184 2.40 -45.87 5.19
N ALA A 185 1.84 -46.19 4.03
CA ALA A 185 2.54 -46.90 2.95
C ALA A 185 3.77 -46.14 2.38
N ALA A 186 3.77 -44.81 2.48
CA ALA A 186 4.88 -43.97 2.03
C ALA A 186 5.08 -42.81 2.99
N VAL A 187 6.25 -42.81 3.64
CA VAL A 187 6.70 -41.73 4.52
C VAL A 187 7.97 -41.14 3.93
N ARG A 188 7.95 -39.84 3.67
CA ARG A 188 9.10 -39.09 3.18
C ARG A 188 9.61 -38.22 4.33
N ALA A 189 10.87 -38.43 4.73
CA ALA A 189 11.54 -37.53 5.65
C ALA A 189 11.74 -36.17 4.97
N ASP A 190 11.41 -35.11 5.68
CA ASP A 190 11.72 -33.74 5.33
C ASP A 190 13.03 -33.39 6.04
N VAL A 191 14.04 -33.07 5.24
CA VAL A 191 15.43 -32.95 5.69
C VAL A 191 15.93 -31.57 5.30
N ASP A 192 16.56 -30.89 6.24
CA ASP A 192 17.16 -29.57 6.04
C ASP A 192 18.47 -29.65 5.23
N ASP A 193 19.03 -28.49 4.86
CA ASP A 193 20.29 -28.34 4.12
C ASP A 193 21.50 -28.97 4.86
N GLU A 194 21.38 -29.20 6.17
CA GLU A 194 22.37 -29.86 7.02
C GLU A 194 22.12 -31.37 7.22
N ASP A 195 21.26 -32.00 6.41
CA ASP A 195 20.85 -33.41 6.53
C ASP A 195 20.13 -33.76 7.87
N VAL A 196 19.59 -32.75 8.56
CA VAL A 196 18.82 -32.93 9.80
C VAL A 196 17.33 -33.14 9.48
N VAL A 197 16.72 -34.20 10.02
CA VAL A 197 15.29 -34.49 9.83
C VAL A 197 14.45 -33.49 10.63
N GLN A 198 13.73 -32.63 9.92
CA GLN A 198 12.81 -31.63 10.48
C GLN A 198 11.41 -32.23 10.72
N GLY A 199 11.02 -33.22 9.91
CA GLY A 199 9.75 -33.92 10.07
C GLY A 199 9.49 -34.97 9.00
N TYR A 200 8.24 -35.43 8.90
CA TYR A 200 7.81 -36.48 7.99
C TYR A 200 6.54 -36.08 7.26
N SER A 201 6.56 -36.18 5.93
CA SER A 201 5.39 -36.03 5.08
C SER A 201 4.87 -37.39 4.65
N SER A 202 3.57 -37.64 4.85
CA SER A 202 2.96 -38.93 4.50
C SER A 202 1.49 -38.82 4.12
N ARG A 203 0.94 -39.91 3.57
CA ARG A 203 -0.52 -40.06 3.42
C ARG A 203 -1.03 -40.88 4.59
N LEU A 204 -1.91 -40.30 5.39
CA LEU A 204 -2.50 -40.94 6.56
C LEU A 204 -3.96 -41.30 6.30
N VAL A 205 -4.40 -42.39 6.93
CA VAL A 205 -5.81 -42.72 7.10
C VAL A 205 -6.08 -42.65 8.59
N VAL A 206 -6.91 -41.70 9.00
CA VAL A 206 -7.16 -41.41 10.42
C VAL A 206 -8.64 -41.63 10.78
N SER A 207 -8.90 -42.07 12.00
CA SER A 207 -10.24 -42.16 12.59
C SER A 207 -10.44 -40.96 13.49
N VAL A 208 -11.53 -40.23 13.29
CA VAL A 208 -11.82 -39.02 14.07
C VAL A 208 -12.86 -39.31 15.13
N ALA A 209 -12.59 -38.94 16.38
CA ALA A 209 -13.54 -39.10 17.47
C ALA A 209 -14.84 -38.31 17.20
N GLY A 210 -15.99 -38.99 17.14
CA GLY A 210 -17.28 -38.36 16.82
C GLY A 210 -17.43 -37.92 15.35
N GLY A 211 -16.60 -38.48 14.47
CA GLY A 211 -16.57 -38.24 13.03
C GLY A 211 -16.46 -39.54 12.22
N PRO A 212 -15.87 -39.50 11.02
CA PRO A 212 -15.68 -40.68 10.20
C PRO A 212 -14.60 -41.61 10.76
N GLU A 213 -14.85 -42.92 10.73
CA GLU A 213 -13.88 -43.96 11.10
C GLU A 213 -12.66 -44.00 10.16
N ARG A 214 -12.83 -43.54 8.92
CA ARG A 214 -11.79 -43.48 7.91
C ARG A 214 -11.81 -42.14 7.18
N LEU A 215 -10.84 -41.29 7.49
CA LEU A 215 -10.59 -40.03 6.83
C LEU A 215 -9.21 -40.06 6.19
N THR A 216 -9.16 -39.87 4.87
CA THR A 216 -7.88 -39.78 4.16
C THR A 216 -7.29 -38.37 4.30
N VAL A 217 -6.08 -38.30 4.83
CA VAL A 217 -5.27 -37.08 4.91
C VAL A 217 -4.13 -37.22 3.90
N LYS A 218 -4.08 -36.31 2.93
CA LYS A 218 -3.02 -36.31 1.91
C LYS A 218 -1.97 -35.25 2.29
N GLY A 219 -0.70 -35.67 2.38
CA GLY A 219 0.39 -34.76 2.71
C GLY A 219 0.36 -34.30 4.17
N ALA A 220 0.03 -35.22 5.08
CA ALA A 220 0.13 -34.96 6.51
C ALA A 220 1.59 -34.70 6.89
N TYR A 221 1.83 -33.67 7.69
CA TYR A 221 3.15 -33.36 8.23
C TYR A 221 3.17 -33.60 9.74
N THR A 222 4.05 -34.49 10.19
CA THR A 222 4.28 -34.83 11.61
C THR A 222 5.76 -34.70 11.95
N SER A 223 6.08 -34.27 13.15
CA SER A 223 7.46 -34.15 13.66
C SER A 223 8.12 -35.53 13.81
N GLU A 224 7.36 -36.51 14.28
CA GLU A 224 7.79 -37.89 14.41
C GLU A 224 7.26 -38.76 13.26
N LYS A 225 7.92 -39.91 13.04
CA LYS A 225 7.50 -40.87 12.02
C LYS A 225 6.14 -41.48 12.42
N PRO A 226 5.07 -41.24 11.66
CA PRO A 226 3.73 -41.66 12.06
C PRO A 226 3.61 -43.20 11.97
N ARG A 227 2.92 -43.79 12.95
CA ARG A 227 2.63 -45.23 13.03
C ARG A 227 1.14 -45.44 13.25
N GLU A 228 0.69 -46.67 13.06
CA GLU A 228 -0.66 -47.07 13.48
C GLU A 228 -0.82 -46.83 15.00
N GLY A 229 -1.95 -46.26 15.39
CA GLY A 229 -2.25 -45.89 16.78
C GLY A 229 -1.70 -44.53 17.22
N THR A 230 -0.91 -43.82 16.40
CA THR A 230 -0.48 -42.46 16.72
C THR A 230 -1.67 -41.51 16.75
N GLU A 231 -1.78 -40.71 17.82
CA GLU A 231 -2.76 -39.62 17.91
C GLU A 231 -2.21 -38.37 17.22
N VAL A 232 -3.03 -37.75 16.37
CA VAL A 232 -2.72 -36.53 15.64
C VAL A 232 -3.92 -35.60 15.65
N ASP A 233 -3.66 -34.29 15.69
CA ASP A 233 -4.71 -33.30 15.49
C ASP A 233 -5.02 -33.16 14.00
N VAL A 234 -6.29 -33.32 13.62
CA VAL A 234 -6.74 -33.17 12.25
C VAL A 234 -7.75 -32.04 12.12
N LEU A 235 -7.51 -31.18 11.15
CA LEU A 235 -8.49 -30.22 10.65
C LEU A 235 -9.39 -30.91 9.62
N TRP A 236 -10.69 -30.98 9.89
CA TRP A 236 -11.65 -31.65 9.00
C TRP A 236 -13.03 -31.00 9.09
N ALA A 237 -13.83 -31.13 8.04
CA ALA A 237 -15.19 -30.56 7.99
C ALA A 237 -16.25 -31.65 8.08
N ARG A 238 -17.12 -31.58 9.10
CA ARG A 238 -18.23 -32.53 9.28
C ARG A 238 -19.23 -32.49 8.12
N SER A 239 -19.45 -31.31 7.56
CA SER A 239 -20.31 -31.07 6.39
C SER A 239 -19.74 -31.62 5.08
N ALA A 240 -18.42 -31.84 5.01
CA ALA A 240 -17.70 -32.10 3.77
C ALA A 240 -16.55 -33.12 3.96
N THR A 241 -16.86 -34.30 4.49
CA THR A 241 -15.89 -35.39 4.74
C THR A 241 -15.12 -35.83 3.49
N ARG A 242 -15.68 -35.62 2.29
CA ARG A 242 -15.02 -35.91 0.99
C ARG A 242 -13.78 -35.05 0.72
N LEU A 243 -13.66 -33.89 1.38
CA LEU A 243 -12.46 -33.05 1.29
C LEU A 243 -11.26 -33.69 2.02
N GLY A 244 -11.50 -34.72 2.84
CA GLY A 244 -10.47 -35.37 3.65
C GLY A 244 -10.12 -34.55 4.89
N GLY A 245 -8.96 -34.84 5.48
CA GLY A 245 -8.41 -34.06 6.58
C GLY A 245 -7.13 -33.33 6.18
N TYR A 246 -6.70 -32.41 7.05
CA TYR A 246 -5.42 -31.72 6.99
C TYR A 246 -4.73 -31.84 8.35
N VAL A 247 -3.51 -32.39 8.34
CA VAL A 247 -2.67 -32.59 9.54
C VAL A 247 -1.34 -31.90 9.29
N HIS A 248 -0.95 -31.01 10.19
CA HIS A 248 0.33 -30.32 10.09
C HIS A 248 0.79 -29.87 11.48
N GLU A 249 1.66 -30.63 12.13
CA GLU A 249 2.12 -30.32 13.51
C GLU A 249 2.90 -29.00 13.61
N GLY A 250 3.58 -28.58 12.54
CA GLY A 250 4.23 -27.28 12.48
C GLY A 250 3.28 -26.06 12.32
N LYS A 251 1.96 -26.27 12.21
CA LYS A 251 0.97 -25.18 12.05
C LYS A 251 -0.11 -25.25 13.12
N ASP A 252 -0.54 -24.08 13.62
CA ASP A 252 -1.62 -23.96 14.61
C ASP A 252 -2.99 -24.21 13.95
N LEU A 253 -3.41 -25.48 13.91
CA LEU A 253 -4.68 -25.91 13.32
C LEU A 253 -5.91 -25.21 13.94
N PRO A 254 -6.00 -25.00 15.27
CA PRO A 254 -7.08 -24.22 15.86
C PRO A 254 -7.19 -22.79 15.33
N THR A 255 -6.04 -22.12 15.10
CA THR A 255 -6.02 -20.78 14.53
C THR A 255 -6.48 -20.77 13.07
N ILE A 256 -6.12 -21.80 12.29
CA ILE A 256 -6.60 -21.98 10.91
C ILE A 256 -8.11 -22.24 10.90
N ALA A 257 -8.62 -23.14 11.76
CA ALA A 257 -10.05 -23.44 11.89
C ALA A 257 -10.88 -22.21 12.27
N ALA A 258 -10.36 -21.39 13.18
CA ALA A 258 -11.00 -20.15 13.61
C ALA A 258 -10.97 -19.04 12.53
N GLY A 259 -10.27 -19.25 11.41
CA GLY A 259 -10.11 -18.25 10.36
C GLY A 259 -9.40 -16.98 10.83
N ARG A 260 -8.58 -17.09 11.89
CA ARG A 260 -7.86 -15.95 12.44
C ARG A 260 -6.57 -15.78 11.68
N TRP A 261 -6.54 -14.78 10.80
CA TRP A 261 -5.32 -14.37 10.13
C TRP A 261 -4.33 -13.75 11.15
N LYS A 262 -3.08 -14.22 11.15
CA LYS A 262 -1.96 -13.64 11.90
C LYS A 262 -0.90 -13.15 10.90
N ALA A 263 -0.51 -11.88 10.98
CA ALA A 263 0.57 -11.31 10.18
C ALA A 263 1.92 -12.02 10.40
N PHE A 264 2.15 -12.39 11.65
CA PHE A 264 3.39 -13.02 12.12
C PHE A 264 2.99 -14.30 12.84
N PRO A 265 2.90 -15.44 12.14
CA PRO A 265 2.68 -16.73 12.80
C PRO A 265 3.84 -17.05 13.74
N ASP A 266 3.59 -17.84 14.78
CA ASP A 266 4.62 -18.29 15.74
C ASP A 266 5.45 -19.43 15.10
N SER A 267 6.13 -19.12 13.99
CA SER A 267 6.97 -20.03 13.21
C SER A 267 8.23 -19.32 12.70
N GLU A 268 9.23 -20.07 12.23
CA GLU A 268 10.46 -19.48 11.66
C GLU A 268 10.18 -18.50 10.52
N LEU A 269 9.20 -18.84 9.67
CA LEU A 269 8.73 -18.00 8.58
C LEU A 269 8.08 -16.70 9.12
N GLY A 270 7.34 -16.78 10.22
CA GLY A 270 6.80 -15.60 10.90
C GLY A 270 7.87 -14.69 11.50
N GLY A 271 8.95 -15.27 12.05
CA GLY A 271 10.13 -14.53 12.51
C GLY A 271 10.82 -13.78 11.36
N ALA A 272 11.03 -14.44 10.22
CA ALA A 272 11.58 -13.82 9.02
C ALA A 272 10.68 -12.70 8.47
N MET A 273 9.35 -12.89 8.47
CA MET A 273 8.39 -11.87 8.05
C MET A 273 8.36 -10.67 9.00
N LEU A 274 8.44 -10.89 10.31
CA LEU A 274 8.56 -9.81 11.29
C LEU A 274 9.87 -9.04 11.11
N PHE A 275 10.98 -9.75 10.91
CA PHE A 275 12.27 -9.12 10.64
C PHE A 275 12.24 -8.30 9.35
N ALA A 276 11.67 -8.84 8.26
CA ALA A 276 11.49 -8.11 7.00
C ALA A 276 10.58 -6.89 7.18
N PHE A 277 9.48 -7.01 7.93
CA PHE A 277 8.60 -5.89 8.27
C PHE A 277 9.34 -4.81 9.04
N ILE A 278 10.10 -5.17 10.08
CA ILE A 278 10.89 -4.23 10.88
C ILE A 278 11.95 -3.58 10.00
N LEU A 279 12.69 -4.36 9.20
CA LEU A 279 13.70 -3.84 8.29
C LEU A 279 13.08 -2.83 7.33
N LEU A 280 11.95 -3.16 6.68
CA LEU A 280 11.27 -2.24 5.77
C LEU A 280 10.72 -1.01 6.51
N ALA A 281 10.03 -1.20 7.63
CA ALA A 281 9.43 -0.11 8.40
C ALA A 281 10.49 0.82 9.01
N VAL A 282 11.63 0.29 9.47
CA VAL A 282 12.73 1.05 10.08
C VAL A 282 13.62 1.69 9.02
N VAL A 283 13.96 0.99 7.93
CA VAL A 283 14.76 1.59 6.86
C VAL A 283 13.96 2.69 6.17
N PHE A 284 12.71 2.43 5.78
CA PHE A 284 11.89 3.43 5.11
C PHE A 284 11.38 4.50 6.09
N GLY A 285 10.88 4.09 7.25
CA GLY A 285 10.31 5.02 8.24
C GLY A 285 11.35 5.76 9.07
N GLY A 286 12.49 5.14 9.37
CA GLY A 286 13.54 5.72 10.21
C GLY A 286 14.64 6.43 9.43
N VAL A 287 14.99 5.99 8.22
CA VAL A 287 16.07 6.63 7.42
C VAL A 287 15.51 7.57 6.38
N LEU A 288 14.52 7.15 5.58
CA LEU A 288 14.01 8.00 4.49
C LEU A 288 13.15 9.16 5.00
N THR A 289 12.37 8.95 6.06
CA THR A 289 11.55 10.02 6.66
C THR A 289 12.38 11.25 7.04
N PRO A 290 13.43 11.18 7.88
CA PRO A 290 14.21 12.36 8.24
C PRO A 290 14.99 12.94 7.05
N VAL A 291 15.49 12.11 6.12
CA VAL A 291 16.16 12.60 4.90
C VAL A 291 15.22 13.46 4.06
N PHE A 292 13.99 13.01 3.84
CA PHE A 292 13.05 13.71 2.97
C PHE A 292 12.22 14.80 3.66
N THR A 293 12.20 14.86 5.00
CA THR A 293 11.48 15.90 5.74
C THR A 293 12.38 17.00 6.26
N LEU A 294 13.64 16.70 6.57
CA LEU A 294 14.56 17.68 7.14
C LEU A 294 15.37 18.41 6.06
N ILE A 295 15.66 17.76 4.94
CA ILE A 295 16.53 18.33 3.89
C ILE A 295 15.71 19.06 2.81
N ALA A 296 14.47 18.64 2.55
CA ALA A 296 13.62 19.29 1.56
C ALA A 296 13.07 20.64 2.06
N ASP A 297 13.04 21.64 1.18
CA ASP A 297 12.43 22.94 1.48
C ASP A 297 10.92 22.80 1.66
N ALA A 298 10.39 23.48 2.68
CA ALA A 298 8.97 23.38 3.03
C ALA A 298 8.06 23.94 1.94
N ASP A 299 8.53 24.94 1.20
CA ASP A 299 7.78 25.56 0.11
C ASP A 299 7.60 24.58 -1.06
N ASP A 300 8.65 23.82 -1.43
CA ASP A 300 8.59 22.78 -2.46
C ASP A 300 7.66 21.62 -2.05
N LEU A 301 7.73 21.19 -0.79
CA LEU A 301 6.84 20.15 -0.25
C LEU A 301 5.37 20.61 -0.28
N GLN A 302 5.13 21.89 0.02
CA GLN A 302 3.82 22.49 -0.04
C GLN A 302 3.32 22.61 -1.47
N GLU A 303 4.13 23.09 -2.41
CA GLU A 303 3.77 23.16 -3.84
C GLU A 303 3.36 21.77 -4.36
N LEU A 304 4.16 20.74 -4.06
CA LEU A 304 3.87 19.37 -4.48
C LEU A 304 2.58 18.80 -3.86
N ALA A 305 2.24 19.20 -2.63
CA ALA A 305 1.01 18.78 -1.96
C ALA A 305 -0.26 19.38 -2.57
N TRP A 306 -0.14 20.51 -3.25
CA TRP A 306 -1.24 21.23 -3.92
C TRP A 306 -1.23 21.09 -5.44
N SER A 307 -0.14 20.57 -6.01
CA SER A 307 0.03 20.24 -7.42
C SER A 307 -1.03 19.25 -7.94
N PRO A 308 -1.97 19.68 -8.82
CA PRO A 308 -2.94 18.78 -9.44
C PRO A 308 -2.34 17.57 -10.17
N PRO A 309 -1.26 17.69 -10.99
CA PRO A 309 -0.71 16.53 -11.69
C PRO A 309 -0.06 15.54 -10.72
N ALA A 310 0.64 16.02 -9.68
CA ALA A 310 1.25 15.16 -8.68
C ALA A 310 0.16 14.39 -7.90
N GLN A 311 -0.93 15.06 -7.52
CA GLN A 311 -2.05 14.38 -6.87
C GLN A 311 -2.80 13.43 -7.83
N THR A 312 -2.83 13.70 -9.14
CA THR A 312 -3.41 12.79 -10.13
C THR A 312 -2.58 11.51 -10.27
N ILE A 313 -1.25 11.62 -10.34
CA ILE A 313 -0.34 10.48 -10.37
C ILE A 313 -0.51 9.64 -9.09
N ARG A 314 -0.55 10.29 -7.92
CA ARG A 314 -0.78 9.61 -6.63
C ARG A 314 -2.13 8.91 -6.58
N ALA A 315 -3.19 9.53 -7.10
CA ALA A 315 -4.51 8.92 -7.14
C ALA A 315 -4.57 7.71 -8.07
N ALA A 316 -3.98 7.81 -9.27
CA ALA A 316 -3.89 6.70 -10.22
C ALA A 316 -3.12 5.52 -9.62
N LEU A 317 -2.02 5.80 -8.94
CA LEU A 317 -1.22 4.79 -8.24
C LEU A 317 -1.96 4.14 -7.07
N ALA A 318 -2.62 4.92 -6.22
CA ALA A 318 -3.41 4.38 -5.12
C ALA A 318 -4.54 3.47 -5.63
N ALA A 319 -5.21 3.88 -6.72
CA ALA A 319 -6.22 3.05 -7.37
C ALA A 319 -5.63 1.78 -7.99
N ALA A 320 -4.47 1.87 -8.65
CA ALA A 320 -3.78 0.71 -9.23
C ALA A 320 -3.37 -0.31 -8.17
N VAL A 321 -2.79 0.15 -7.05
CA VAL A 321 -2.45 -0.71 -5.91
C VAL A 321 -3.71 -1.36 -5.34
N TYR A 322 -4.78 -0.58 -5.10
CA TYR A 322 -6.03 -1.14 -4.60
C TYR A 322 -6.62 -2.22 -5.54
N LEU A 323 -6.61 -1.98 -6.85
CA LEU A 323 -7.10 -2.93 -7.83
C LEU A 323 -6.26 -4.21 -7.90
N GLY A 324 -4.92 -4.09 -7.83
CA GLY A 324 -4.04 -5.26 -7.77
C GLY A 324 -4.22 -6.10 -6.51
N TRP A 325 -4.68 -5.49 -5.41
CA TRP A 325 -4.92 -6.16 -4.13
C TRP A 325 -6.29 -6.79 -4.01
N ARG A 326 -7.25 -6.33 -4.78
CA ARG A 326 -8.63 -6.79 -4.72
C ARG A 326 -8.79 -8.33 -4.75
N PRO A 327 -8.10 -9.09 -5.61
CA PRO A 327 -8.26 -10.55 -5.65
C PRO A 327 -7.80 -11.19 -4.34
N LEU A 328 -6.63 -10.78 -3.85
CA LEU A 328 -6.07 -11.27 -2.59
C LEU A 328 -6.99 -10.94 -1.40
N LEU A 329 -7.54 -9.73 -1.35
CA LEU A 329 -8.52 -9.33 -0.32
C LEU A 329 -9.84 -10.13 -0.42
N LEU A 330 -10.21 -10.58 -1.62
CA LEU A 330 -11.40 -11.39 -1.87
C LEU A 330 -11.14 -12.90 -1.70
N GLY A 331 -9.88 -13.34 -1.52
CA GLY A 331 -9.50 -14.75 -1.53
C GLY A 331 -9.53 -15.39 -2.93
N GLU A 332 -9.51 -14.57 -3.99
CA GLU A 332 -9.40 -15.02 -5.38
C GLU A 332 -7.92 -15.19 -5.77
N GLN A 333 -7.63 -16.14 -6.66
CA GLN A 333 -6.27 -16.30 -7.18
C GLN A 333 -5.88 -15.06 -8.01
N PRO A 334 -4.81 -14.33 -7.64
CA PRO A 334 -4.41 -13.14 -8.36
C PRO A 334 -3.90 -13.49 -9.76
N GLN A 335 -4.36 -12.77 -10.77
CA GLN A 335 -3.84 -12.86 -12.12
C GLN A 335 -2.48 -12.15 -12.20
N VAL A 336 -1.65 -12.53 -13.19
CA VAL A 336 -0.32 -11.92 -13.42
C VAL A 336 -0.40 -10.39 -13.52
N VAL A 337 -1.47 -9.88 -14.14
CA VAL A 337 -1.71 -8.43 -14.29
C VAL A 337 -1.90 -7.76 -12.93
N GLU A 338 -2.58 -8.42 -11.99
CA GLU A 338 -2.88 -7.89 -10.65
C GLU A 338 -1.65 -7.92 -9.76
N LEU A 339 -0.81 -8.96 -9.88
CA LEU A 339 0.53 -9.01 -9.28
C LEU A 339 1.44 -7.88 -9.81
N LEU A 340 1.39 -7.59 -11.11
CA LEU A 340 2.12 -6.46 -11.70
C LEU A 340 1.58 -5.12 -11.21
N PHE A 341 0.27 -4.96 -11.03
CA PHE A 341 -0.30 -3.74 -10.45
C PHE A 341 0.02 -3.58 -8.96
N ALA A 342 0.01 -4.67 -8.18
CA ALA A 342 0.35 -4.66 -6.77
C ALA A 342 1.84 -4.34 -6.57
N GLY A 343 2.74 -5.12 -7.16
CA GLY A 343 4.19 -4.94 -7.02
C GLY A 343 4.71 -3.72 -7.79
N GLY A 344 4.32 -3.58 -9.06
CA GLY A 344 4.74 -2.47 -9.92
C GLY A 344 4.13 -1.14 -9.49
N GLY A 345 2.86 -1.11 -9.08
CA GLY A 345 2.22 0.09 -8.54
C GLY A 345 2.87 0.55 -7.24
N PHE A 346 3.20 -0.37 -6.35
CA PHE A 346 3.95 -0.08 -5.13
C PHE A 346 5.34 0.51 -5.43
N PHE A 347 6.10 -0.13 -6.32
CA PHE A 347 7.44 0.35 -6.70
C PHE A 347 7.37 1.72 -7.37
N LEU A 348 6.33 1.97 -8.17
CA LEU A 348 6.14 3.24 -8.86
C LEU A 348 5.66 4.35 -7.91
N VAL A 349 4.85 4.05 -6.88
CA VAL A 349 4.59 4.96 -5.75
C VAL A 349 5.87 5.35 -5.06
N PHE A 350 6.70 4.35 -4.73
CA PHE A 350 7.97 4.56 -4.07
C PHE A 350 8.90 5.44 -4.92
N LEU A 351 9.09 5.09 -6.19
CA LEU A 351 9.92 5.87 -7.11
C LEU A 351 9.37 7.29 -7.28
N VAL A 352 8.06 7.48 -7.45
CA VAL A 352 7.48 8.82 -7.55
C VAL A 352 7.79 9.63 -6.30
N TYR A 353 7.61 9.07 -5.11
CA TYR A 353 7.94 9.75 -3.87
C TYR A 353 9.44 10.11 -3.79
N VAL A 354 10.33 9.15 -4.09
CA VAL A 354 11.78 9.38 -4.13
C VAL A 354 12.15 10.46 -5.15
N PHE A 355 11.67 10.39 -6.40
CA PHE A 355 11.97 11.38 -7.43
C PHE A 355 11.41 12.76 -7.09
N THR A 356 10.21 12.84 -6.52
CA THR A 356 9.65 14.13 -6.10
C THR A 356 10.44 14.74 -4.96
N SER A 357 10.98 13.93 -4.06
CA SER A 357 11.78 14.42 -2.94
C SER A 357 13.25 14.65 -3.28
N VAL A 358 13.82 13.99 -4.29
CA VAL A 358 15.16 14.30 -4.82
C VAL A 358 15.15 15.63 -5.58
N ARG A 359 14.06 15.95 -6.28
CA ARG A 359 13.91 17.22 -6.98
C ARG A 359 13.90 18.43 -6.02
N SER A 360 13.45 18.26 -4.78
CA SER A 360 13.50 19.33 -3.77
C SER A 360 14.87 19.47 -3.09
N LEU A 361 15.88 18.68 -3.48
CA LEU A 361 17.24 18.72 -2.91
C LEU A 361 18.26 19.45 -3.79
N GLY A 362 17.93 19.81 -5.03
CA GLY A 362 18.85 20.45 -5.97
C GLY A 362 18.17 21.47 -6.86
#